data_AF-A0A1I4QM83-F1
#
_entry.id   AF-A0A1I4QM83-F1
#
_cell.length_a   1.000
_cell.length_b   1.000
_cell.length_c   1.000
_cell.angle_alpha   90.00
_cell.angle_beta   90.00
_cell.angle_gamma   90.00
#
_symmetry.space_group_name_H-M   'P 1'
#
loop_
_entity.id
_entity.type
_entity.pdbx_description
1 polymer ?
#
loop_
_entity_poly.entity_id
_entity_poly.type
_entity_poly.pdbx_seq_one_letter_code
_entity_poly.pdbx_strand_id
1 'polypeptide(L)'
;MTQAFYAMLLARRVAFRNAVGAVRHGRSPTQEFAFNLLDVDRETIERTHTLQLHALVADRLALTPEPGRAPIERVLFGGSAS
;
A
#
# COMPACT_ATOMS: atom_id res chain seq x y z
N MET A 1 0.94 3.59 -15.47
CA MET A 1 1.48 4.89 -15.03
C MET A 1 2.46 4.69 -13.87
N THR A 2 3.77 4.84 -14.10
CA THR A 2 4.80 4.70 -13.05
C THR A 2 5.20 6.03 -12.41
N GLN A 3 4.84 7.16 -13.04
CA GLN A 3 5.21 8.51 -12.61
C GLN A 3 4.69 8.86 -11.21
N ALA A 4 3.44 8.48 -10.87
CA ALA A 4 2.87 8.75 -9.55
C ALA A 4 3.67 8.10 -8.41
N PHE A 5 4.17 6.88 -8.63
CA PHE A 5 5.02 6.20 -7.65
C PHE A 5 6.33 6.96 -7.41
N TYR A 6 6.95 7.48 -8.46
CA TYR A 6 8.21 8.23 -8.37
C TYR A 6 8.03 9.69 -7.93
N ALA A 7 6.83 10.25 -8.02
CA ALA A 7 6.50 11.57 -7.49
C ALA A 7 6.38 11.58 -5.95
N MET A 8 6.15 10.42 -5.32
CA MET A 8 6.13 10.30 -3.86
C MET A 8 7.50 10.54 -3.22
N LEU A 9 7.51 11.04 -1.98
CA LEU A 9 8.69 11.08 -1.14
C LEU A 9 9.35 9.69 -1.04
N LEU A 10 10.69 9.66 -1.01
CA LEU A 10 11.45 8.42 -0.93
C LEU A 10 11.03 7.54 0.26
N ALA A 11 10.80 8.15 1.43
CA ALA A 11 10.34 7.45 2.62
C ALA A 11 9.02 6.68 2.39
N ARG A 12 8.04 7.29 1.71
CA ARG A 12 6.76 6.65 1.39
C ARG A 12 6.93 5.51 0.39
N ARG A 13 7.81 5.67 -0.61
CA ARG A 13 8.14 4.59 -1.56
C ARG A 13 8.76 3.39 -0.85
N VAL A 14 9.68 3.64 0.07
CA VAL A 14 10.36 2.59 0.85
C VAL A 14 9.35 1.88 1.76
N ALA A 15 8.50 2.63 2.47
CA ALA A 15 7.45 2.07 3.31
C ALA A 15 6.51 1.15 2.50
N PHE A 16 6.05 1.60 1.33
CA PHE A 16 5.19 0.79 0.47
C PHE A 16 5.87 -0.50 -0.03
N ARG A 17 7.13 -0.40 -0.47
CA ARG A 17 7.92 -1.59 -0.87
C ARG A 17 8.09 -2.58 0.29
N ASN A 18 8.36 -2.06 1.48
CA ASN A 18 8.50 -2.88 2.68
C ASN A 18 7.16 -3.53 3.06
N ALA A 19 6.04 -2.83 2.92
CA ALA A 19 4.72 -3.38 3.17
C ALA A 19 4.40 -4.55 2.21
N VAL A 20 4.66 -4.38 0.91
CA VAL A 20 4.52 -5.45 -0.08
C VAL A 20 5.43 -6.63 0.24
N GLY A 21 6.70 -6.37 0.57
CA GLY A 21 7.65 -7.42 0.96
C GLY A 21 7.23 -8.16 2.23
N ALA A 22 6.71 -7.45 3.22
CA ALA A 22 6.25 -8.04 4.48
C ALA A 22 5.11 -9.04 4.26
N VAL A 23 4.13 -8.71 3.40
CA VAL A 23 3.03 -9.62 3.07
C VAL A 23 3.53 -10.83 2.28
N ARG A 24 4.36 -10.63 1.25
CA ARG A 24 4.91 -11.73 0.44
C ARG A 24 5.73 -12.74 1.25
N HIS A 25 6.40 -12.27 2.30
CA HIS A 25 7.17 -13.13 3.19
C HIS A 25 6.37 -13.65 4.40
N GLY A 26 5.06 -13.37 4.48
CA GLY A 26 4.20 -13.79 5.59
C GLY A 26 4.59 -13.16 6.94
N ARG A 27 5.20 -11.98 6.91
CA ARG A 27 5.83 -11.33 8.08
C ARG A 27 4.98 -10.26 8.73
N SER A 28 3.81 -9.92 8.16
CA SER A 28 2.98 -8.92 8.82
C SER A 28 1.47 -9.00 8.52
N PRO A 29 0.69 -9.50 9.50
CA PRO A 29 -0.77 -9.49 9.45
C PRO A 29 -1.36 -8.07 9.33
N THR A 30 -0.69 -7.05 9.88
CA THR A 30 -1.19 -5.67 9.86
C THR A 30 -1.21 -5.08 8.45
N GLN A 31 -0.13 -5.28 7.68
CA GLN A 31 -0.07 -4.82 6.29
C GLN A 31 -1.01 -5.64 5.41
N GLU A 32 -1.09 -6.95 5.62
CA GLU A 32 -2.04 -7.81 4.92
C GLU A 32 -3.49 -7.36 5.15
N PHE A 33 -3.86 -7.07 6.39
CA PHE A 33 -5.18 -6.50 6.70
C PHE A 33 -5.43 -5.16 6.00
N ALA A 34 -4.44 -4.26 5.98
CA ALA A 34 -4.59 -2.97 5.30
C ALA A 34 -4.76 -3.11 3.78
N PHE A 35 -4.10 -4.07 3.14
CA PHE A 35 -4.35 -4.39 1.72
C PHE A 35 -5.73 -5.01 1.51
N ASN A 36 -6.18 -5.90 2.40
CA ASN A 36 -7.51 -6.52 2.32
C ASN A 36 -8.64 -5.49 2.45
N LEU A 37 -8.46 -4.43 3.26
CA LEU A 37 -9.42 -3.32 3.33
C LEU A 37 -9.57 -2.57 2.00
N LEU A 38 -8.57 -2.68 1.11
CA LEU A 38 -8.59 -2.12 -0.24
C LEU A 38 -8.96 -3.17 -1.31
N ASP A 39 -9.44 -4.35 -0.90
CA ASP A 39 -9.78 -5.45 -1.82
C ASP A 39 -8.57 -5.90 -2.66
N VAL A 40 -7.40 -5.91 -2.01
CA VAL A 40 -6.13 -6.40 -2.59
C VAL A 40 -5.65 -7.59 -1.76
N ASP A 41 -5.97 -8.79 -2.22
CA ASP A 41 -5.62 -10.03 -1.53
C ASP A 41 -4.14 -10.42 -1.69
N ARG A 42 -3.72 -11.42 -0.92
CA ARG A 42 -2.34 -11.92 -0.92
C ARG A 42 -1.90 -12.49 -2.28
N GLU A 43 -2.76 -13.21 -2.98
CA GLU A 43 -2.45 -13.79 -4.29
C GLU A 43 -2.19 -12.68 -5.33
N THR A 44 -2.99 -11.61 -5.28
CA THR A 44 -2.80 -10.39 -6.05
C THR A 44 -1.45 -9.75 -5.72
N ILE A 45 -1.08 -9.63 -4.44
CA ILE A 45 0.20 -9.05 -4.00
C ILE A 45 1.40 -9.89 -4.47
N GLU A 46 1.30 -11.22 -4.43
CA GLU A 46 2.36 -12.14 -4.83
C GLU A 46 2.59 -12.12 -6.35
N ARG A 47 1.54 -12.01 -7.15
CA ARG A 47 1.62 -12.09 -8.62
C ARG A 47 1.78 -10.75 -9.33
N THR A 48 1.48 -9.65 -8.66
CA THR A 48 1.46 -8.32 -9.29
C THR A 48 2.74 -7.55 -9.02
N HIS A 49 3.29 -6.87 -10.03
CA HIS A 49 4.48 -6.05 -9.83
C HIS A 49 4.20 -4.87 -8.89
N THR A 50 5.15 -4.48 -8.03
CA THR A 50 4.94 -3.45 -6.99
C THR A 50 4.44 -2.11 -7.55
N LEU A 51 4.84 -1.72 -8.76
CA LEU A 51 4.35 -0.48 -9.38
C LEU A 51 2.88 -0.57 -9.81
N GLN A 52 2.42 -1.75 -10.23
CA GLN A 52 1.02 -1.99 -10.57
C GLN A 52 0.18 -2.08 -9.29
N LEU A 53 0.69 -2.72 -8.25
CA LEU A 53 0.07 -2.72 -6.92
C LEU A 53 -0.11 -1.30 -6.38
N HIS A 54 0.89 -0.44 -6.55
CA HIS A 54 0.77 0.96 -6.15
C HIS A 54 -0.37 1.68 -6.88
N ALA A 55 -0.49 1.51 -8.19
CA ALA A 55 -1.56 2.12 -8.96
C ALA A 55 -2.94 1.63 -8.48
N LEU A 56 -3.10 0.31 -8.30
CA LEU A 56 -4.32 -0.29 -7.77
C LEU A 56 -4.68 0.26 -6.38
N VAL A 57 -3.71 0.31 -5.46
CA VAL A 57 -3.91 0.85 -4.11
C VAL A 57 -4.29 2.33 -4.15
N ALA A 58 -3.65 3.13 -5.00
CA ALA A 58 -3.99 4.55 -5.15
C ALA A 58 -5.43 4.75 -5.64
N ASP A 59 -5.86 3.97 -6.63
CA ASP A 59 -7.23 4.03 -7.16
C ASP A 59 -8.26 3.63 -6.09
N ARG A 60 -7.99 2.57 -5.32
CA ARG A 60 -8.87 2.10 -4.23
C ARG A 60 -8.92 3.10 -3.06
N LEU A 61 -7.79 3.72 -2.71
CA LEU A 61 -7.74 4.76 -1.68
C LEU A 61 -8.55 6.00 -2.09
N ALA A 62 -8.51 6.42 -3.35
CA ALA A 62 -9.31 7.55 -3.84
C ALA A 62 -10.82 7.33 -3.66
N LEU A 63 -11.27 6.07 -3.71
CA LEU A 63 -12.66 5.68 -3.48
C LEU A 63 -12.99 5.43 -1.99
N THR A 64 -11.98 5.34 -1.12
CA THR A 64 -12.17 5.08 0.31
C THR A 64 -12.52 6.39 1.05
N PRO A 65 -13.59 6.43 1.87
CA PRO A 65 -13.91 7.62 2.66
C PRO A 65 -12.80 8.02 3.64
N GLU A 66 -12.62 9.33 3.87
CA GLU A 66 -11.61 9.90 4.77
C GLU A 66 -11.43 9.19 6.14
N PRO A 67 -12.48 8.88 6.91
CA PRO A 67 -12.30 8.26 8.22
C PRO A 67 -11.65 6.87 8.16
N GLY A 68 -11.80 6.14 7.04
CA GLY A 68 -11.17 4.83 6.81
C GLY A 68 -9.83 4.92 6.05
N ARG A 69 -9.59 6.00 5.32
CA ARG A 69 -8.42 6.16 4.45
C ARG A 69 -7.12 6.38 5.23
N ALA A 70 -7.12 7.34 6.16
CA ALA A 70 -5.92 7.73 6.90
C ALA A 70 -5.19 6.59 7.63
N PRO A 71 -5.87 5.65 8.33
CA PRO A 71 -5.19 4.51 8.96
C PRO A 71 -4.57 3.55 7.94
N ILE A 72 -5.24 3.29 6.81
CA ILE A 72 -4.72 2.44 5.74
C ILE A 72 -3.46 3.06 5.14
N GLU A 73 -3.51 4.37 4.84
CA GLU A 73 -2.36 5.08 4.30
C GLU A 73 -1.15 5.06 5.23
N ARG A 74 -1.38 5.22 6.55
CA ARG A 74 -0.31 5.17 7.54
C ARG A 74 0.38 3.80 7.58
N VAL A 75 -0.38 2.71 7.47
CA VAL A 75 0.16 1.35 7.48
C VAL A 75 0.95 1.05 6.19
N LEU A 76 0.42 1.45 5.04
CA LEU A 76 0.99 1.11 3.73
C LEU A 76 2.11 2.05 3.29
N PHE A 77 2.03 3.34 3.61
CA PHE A 77 2.99 4.36 3.15
C PHE A 77 3.82 4.97 4.27
N GLY A 78 3.61 4.55 5.52
CA GLY A 78 4.17 5.18 6.70
C GLY A 78 3.41 6.45 7.08
N GLY A 79 3.49 6.83 8.36
CA GLY A 79 2.98 8.11 8.82
C GLY A 79 3.97 9.23 8.52
N SER A 80 3.48 10.36 8.01
CA SER A 80 4.10 11.63 8.40
C SER A 80 3.85 11.75 9.90
N ALA A 81 4.91 11.72 10.70
CA ALA A 81 4.80 12.19 12.08
C ALA A 81 4.44 13.67 11.97
N SER A 82 3.16 13.99 12.19
CA SER A 82 2.75 15.35 12.55
C SER A 82 3.16 15.62 13.99
#